data_AF-I4AFY1-F1
#
_entry.id   AF-I4AFY1-F1
#
_cell.length_a   1.000
_cell.length_b   1.000
_cell.length_c   1.000
_cell.angle_alpha   90.00
_cell.angle_beta   90.00
_cell.angle_gamma   90.00
#
_symmetry.space_group_name_H-M   'P 1'
#
loop_
_entity.id
_entity.type
_entity.pdbx_description
1 polymer ?
#
loop_
_entity_poly.entity_id
_entity_poly.type
_entity_poly.pdbx_seq_one_letter_code
_entity_poly.pdbx_strand_id
1 'polypeptide(L)'
;MTNFDKNSENDMNGYTLFCKRWNIDDVKTVEQMYHLEDLKAFLPDEPTEKDKIALNNVLGASFDNFYGYMDYQKSTNTFELIMQWREKTEKFEI
;
A
#
# COMPACT_ATOMS: atom_id res chain seq x y z
N MET A 1 40.11 8.02 -1.14
CA MET A 1 39.04 8.60 -0.31
C MET A 1 37.85 7.69 -0.46
N THR A 2 37.69 6.81 0.51
CA THR A 2 36.63 5.79 0.54
C THR A 2 35.96 5.91 1.89
N ASN A 3 34.64 5.75 1.90
CA ASN A 3 33.73 5.66 3.04
C ASN A 3 33.10 7.00 3.50
N PHE A 4 31.90 7.24 3.00
CA PHE A 4 30.75 7.42 3.89
C PHE A 4 29.66 6.47 3.42
N ASP A 5 29.63 5.30 4.06
CA ASP A 5 28.41 4.52 4.25
C ASP A 5 27.25 5.46 4.60
N LYS A 6 26.29 5.60 3.70
CA LYS A 6 24.92 6.03 4.01
C LYS A 6 24.05 4.77 4.20
N ASN A 7 24.50 3.87 5.06
CA ASN A 7 23.65 2.95 5.80
C ASN A 7 23.85 3.38 7.25
N SER A 8 22.86 3.56 8.10
CA SER A 8 21.46 3.13 8.19
C SER A 8 20.90 3.89 9.41
N GLU A 9 19.63 3.69 9.78
CA GLU A 9 19.08 4.02 11.11
C GLU A 9 18.55 5.45 11.34
N ASN A 10 17.33 5.75 10.84
CA ASN A 10 16.23 6.23 11.74
C ASN A 10 14.85 6.46 11.12
N ASP A 11 14.66 6.38 9.80
CA ASP A 11 13.31 6.52 9.24
C ASP A 11 12.70 5.14 9.01
N MET A 12 11.81 4.70 9.91
CA MET A 12 10.85 3.67 9.54
C MET A 12 10.07 4.23 8.33
N ASN A 13 10.42 3.78 7.12
CA ASN A 13 9.77 4.19 5.87
C ASN A 13 8.25 4.08 6.08
N GLY A 14 7.49 5.12 5.71
CA GLY A 14 6.04 5.16 5.94
C GLY A 14 5.32 3.93 5.40
N TYR A 15 5.86 3.32 4.33
CA TYR A 15 5.40 2.04 3.80
C TYR A 15 5.59 0.89 4.78
N THR A 16 6.75 0.78 5.45
CA THR A 16 7.01 -0.25 6.46
C THR A 16 6.05 -0.13 7.66
N LEU A 17 5.79 1.09 8.12
CA LEU A 17 4.83 1.34 9.20
C LEU A 17 3.41 0.95 8.80
N PHE A 18 2.99 1.37 7.61
CA PHE A 18 1.70 1.00 7.05
C PHE A 18 1.56 -0.52 6.93
N CYS A 19 2.53 -1.18 6.31
CA CYS A 19 2.49 -2.63 6.11
C CYS A 19 2.47 -3.39 7.45
N LYS A 20 3.25 -2.95 8.44
CA LYS A 20 3.21 -3.52 9.79
C LYS A 20 1.82 -3.38 10.43
N ARG A 21 1.19 -2.20 10.32
CA ARG A 21 -0.16 -1.96 10.86
C ARG A 21 -1.21 -2.83 10.19
N TRP A 22 -1.08 -3.01 8.87
CA TRP A 22 -2.01 -3.77 8.03
C TRP A 22 -1.68 -5.27 7.91
N ASN A 23 -0.62 -5.74 8.60
CA ASN A 23 -0.13 -7.11 8.54
C ASN A 23 0.14 -7.57 7.09
N ILE A 24 0.87 -6.76 6.34
CA ILE A 24 1.29 -7.02 4.96
C ILE A 24 2.79 -7.36 4.98
N ASP A 25 3.16 -8.52 4.48
CA ASP A 25 4.55 -8.98 4.43
C ASP A 25 5.35 -8.36 3.28
N ASP A 26 4.70 -8.16 2.12
CA ASP A 26 5.37 -7.65 0.92
C ASP A 26 5.35 -6.13 0.83
N VAL A 27 6.18 -5.50 1.67
CA VAL A 27 6.35 -4.04 1.72
C VAL A 27 6.78 -3.46 0.36
N LYS A 28 7.63 -4.20 -0.37
CA LYS A 28 8.19 -3.73 -1.64
C LYS A 28 7.13 -3.61 -2.72
N THR A 29 6.22 -4.59 -2.78
CA THR A 29 5.06 -4.52 -3.67
C THR A 29 4.19 -3.31 -3.35
N VAL A 30 3.93 -3.02 -2.07
CA VAL A 30 3.14 -1.85 -1.70
C VAL A 30 3.83 -0.54 -2.11
N GLU A 31 5.14 -0.44 -1.88
CA GLU A 31 5.94 0.72 -2.25
C GLU A 31 5.97 0.97 -3.77
N GLN A 32 6.03 -0.08 -4.56
CA GLN A 32 6.07 0.01 -6.02
C GLN A 32 4.69 0.28 -6.62
N MET A 33 3.63 -0.28 -6.04
CA MET A 33 2.32 -0.34 -6.69
C MET A 33 1.32 0.71 -6.22
N TYR A 34 1.48 1.27 -5.02
CA TYR A 34 0.43 2.08 -4.40
C TYR A 34 0.93 3.38 -3.79
N HIS A 35 0.16 4.46 -3.90
CA HIS A 35 0.43 5.73 -3.23
C HIS A 35 0.08 5.63 -1.76
N LEU A 36 1.10 5.69 -0.90
CA LEU A 36 0.93 5.58 0.55
C LEU A 36 -0.05 6.62 1.14
N GLU A 37 0.00 7.86 0.65
CA GLU A 37 -0.81 8.94 1.21
C GLU A 37 -2.30 8.75 0.91
N ASP A 38 -2.65 8.24 -0.27
CA ASP A 38 -4.02 7.87 -0.60
C ASP A 38 -4.49 6.68 0.24
N LEU A 39 -3.64 5.65 0.42
CA LEU A 39 -3.97 4.52 1.29
C LEU A 39 -4.29 4.99 2.71
N LYS A 40 -3.50 5.91 3.27
CA LYS A 40 -3.76 6.47 4.61
C LYS A 40 -5.01 7.36 4.65
N ALA A 41 -5.31 8.09 3.59
CA ALA A 41 -6.47 8.97 3.53
C ALA A 41 -7.79 8.21 3.44
N PHE A 42 -7.80 7.07 2.77
CA PHE A 42 -9.02 6.33 2.45
C PHE A 42 -9.24 5.04 3.25
N LEU A 43 -8.18 4.52 3.88
CA LEU A 43 -8.26 3.35 4.77
C LEU A 43 -8.27 3.77 6.24
N PRO A 44 -8.92 3.00 7.13
CA PRO A 44 -8.98 3.33 8.55
C PRO A 44 -7.59 3.31 9.20
N ASP A 45 -7.35 4.29 10.07
CA ASP A 45 -6.12 4.37 10.85
C ASP A 45 -5.95 3.20 11.83
N GLU A 46 -7.05 2.63 12.31
CA GLU A 46 -7.08 1.48 13.21
C GLU A 46 -7.80 0.30 12.53
N PRO A 47 -7.11 -0.47 11.66
CA PRO A 47 -7.74 -1.57 10.94
C PRO A 47 -8.07 -2.75 11.86
N THR A 48 -9.28 -3.29 11.71
CA THR A 48 -9.69 -4.55 12.35
C THR A 48 -9.04 -5.75 11.65
N GLU A 49 -9.07 -6.94 12.26
CA GLU A 49 -8.60 -8.16 11.59
C GLU A 49 -9.36 -8.44 10.28
N LYS A 50 -10.67 -8.14 10.21
CA LYS A 50 -11.46 -8.24 8.97
C LYS A 50 -10.91 -7.30 7.90
N ASP A 51 -10.55 -6.07 8.27
CA ASP A 51 -10.00 -5.08 7.33
C ASP A 51 -8.64 -5.53 6.77
N LYS A 52 -7.77 -6.05 7.65
CA LYS A 52 -6.44 -6.55 7.26
C LYS A 52 -6.56 -7.73 6.30
N ILE A 53 -7.41 -8.70 6.62
CA ILE A 53 -7.67 -9.86 5.75
C ILE A 53 -8.23 -9.39 4.40
N ALA A 54 -9.21 -8.48 4.42
CA ALA A 54 -9.79 -7.95 3.19
C ALA A 54 -8.74 -7.26 2.30
N LEU A 55 -7.88 -6.42 2.87
CA LEU A 55 -6.87 -5.70 2.11
C LEU A 55 -5.82 -6.64 1.53
N ASN A 56 -5.34 -7.61 2.32
CA ASN A 56 -4.37 -8.61 1.84
C ASN A 56 -4.94 -9.48 0.71
N ASN A 57 -6.25 -9.75 0.70
CA ASN A 57 -6.89 -10.53 -0.36
C ASN A 57 -7.00 -9.81 -1.71
N VAL A 58 -6.92 -8.48 -1.74
CA VAL A 58 -7.05 -7.66 -2.96
C VAL A 58 -5.72 -7.06 -3.40
N LEU A 59 -4.67 -7.25 -2.59
CA LEU A 59 -3.33 -6.76 -2.85
C LEU A 59 -2.71 -7.49 -4.05
N GLY A 60 -2.10 -6.75 -4.97
CA GLY A 60 -1.43 -7.32 -6.15
C GLY A 60 -2.37 -7.87 -7.23
N ALA A 61 -3.70 -7.69 -7.14
CA ALA A 61 -4.67 -8.32 -8.02
C ALA A 61 -4.68 -7.83 -9.49
N SER A 62 -4.00 -6.72 -9.83
CA SER A 62 -3.92 -6.21 -11.21
C SER A 62 -2.47 -5.95 -11.63
N PHE A 63 -1.84 -6.89 -12.35
CA PHE A 63 -0.58 -6.60 -13.04
C PHE A 63 -0.38 -7.39 -14.33
N ASP A 64 -1.25 -7.17 -15.31
CA ASP A 64 -1.02 -7.68 -16.67
C ASP A 64 -0.36 -6.65 -17.62
N ASN A 65 -0.12 -5.40 -17.22
CA ASN A 65 0.53 -4.43 -18.12
C ASN A 65 1.39 -3.38 -17.41
N PHE A 66 2.71 -3.58 -17.43
CA PHE A 66 3.74 -2.63 -16.97
C PHE A 66 4.12 -1.59 -18.05
N TYR A 67 3.20 -1.24 -18.96
CA TYR A 67 3.46 -0.31 -20.07
C TYR A 67 2.58 0.94 -19.94
N GLY A 68 3.08 1.96 -19.23
CA GLY A 68 2.40 3.25 -19.01
C GLY A 68 3.26 4.24 -18.21
N TYR A 69 2.75 5.47 -18.01
CA TYR A 69 3.35 6.43 -17.09
C TYR A 69 3.23 5.87 -15.66
N MET A 70 4.37 5.64 -15.00
CA MET A 70 4.47 4.97 -13.70
C MET A 70 3.51 5.56 -12.65
N ASP A 71 3.37 6.88 -12.58
CA ASP A 71 2.49 7.54 -11.62
C ASP A 71 1.01 7.32 -11.93
N TYR A 72 0.61 7.36 -13.21
CA TYR A 72 -0.77 7.07 -13.59
C TYR A 72 -1.16 5.64 -13.23
N GLN A 73 -0.28 4.66 -13.50
CA GLN A 73 -0.52 3.27 -13.13
C GLN A 73 -0.64 3.11 -11.61
N LYS A 74 0.24 3.76 -10.85
CA LYS A 74 0.25 3.73 -9.39
C LYS A 74 -1.03 4.35 -8.80
N SER A 75 -1.52 5.45 -9.37
CA SER A 75 -2.80 6.06 -8.98
C SER A 75 -3.99 5.15 -9.29
N THR A 76 -4.03 4.57 -10.49
CA THR A 76 -5.07 3.59 -10.87
C THR A 76 -5.08 2.38 -9.95
N ASN A 77 -3.92 1.77 -9.71
CA ASN A 77 -3.77 0.63 -8.80
C ASN A 77 -4.24 0.97 -7.38
N THR A 78 -3.92 2.17 -6.90
CA THR A 78 -4.31 2.61 -5.54
C THR A 78 -5.82 2.78 -5.44
N PHE A 79 -6.43 3.42 -6.43
CA PHE A 79 -7.87 3.58 -6.50
C PHE A 79 -8.60 2.23 -6.58
N GLU A 80 -8.17 1.34 -7.47
CA GLU A 80 -8.76 0.00 -7.61
C GLU A 80 -8.64 -0.82 -6.32
N LEU A 81 -7.47 -0.80 -5.66
CA LEU A 81 -7.27 -1.48 -4.38
C LEU A 81 -8.26 -0.99 -3.32
N ILE A 82 -8.41 0.34 -3.19
CA ILE A 82 -9.33 0.95 -2.23
C ILE A 82 -10.77 0.53 -2.54
N MET A 83 -11.19 0.57 -3.80
CA MET A 83 -12.55 0.19 -4.20
C MET A 83 -12.84 -1.29 -3.90
N GLN A 84 -11.94 -2.20 -4.28
CA GLN A 84 -12.09 -3.62 -4.00
C GLN A 84 -12.10 -3.91 -2.49
N TRP A 85 -11.24 -3.23 -1.72
CA TRP A 85 -11.25 -3.34 -0.27
C TRP A 85 -12.60 -2.91 0.31
N ARG A 86 -13.15 -1.78 -0.12
CA ARG A 86 -14.46 -1.28 0.33
C ARG A 86 -15.58 -2.24 0.02
N GLU A 87 -15.59 -2.83 -1.16
CA GLU A 87 -16.55 -3.85 -1.55
C GLU A 87 -16.49 -5.08 -0.63
N LYS A 88 -15.28 -5.49 -0.21
CA LYS A 88 -15.08 -6.62 0.72
C LYS A 88 -15.46 -6.28 2.16
N THR A 89 -15.37 -5.03 2.57
CA THR A 89 -15.64 -4.60 3.95
C THR A 89 -16.98 -3.91 4.15
N GLU A 90 -17.71 -3.60 3.08
CA GLU A 90 -18.96 -2.81 3.05
C GLU A 90 -18.80 -1.38 3.59
N LYS A 91 -17.61 -0.78 3.39
CA LYS A 91 -17.25 0.55 3.91
C LYS A 91 -17.26 1.59 2.80
N PHE A 92 -18.44 2.11 2.46
CA PHE A 92 -18.62 3.06 1.35
C PHE A 92 -18.56 4.53 1.77
N GLU A 93 -18.60 4.83 3.06
CA GLU A 93 -18.55 6.18 3.63
C GLU A 93 -17.26 6.37 4.44
N ILE A 94 -16.64 7.55 4.31
CA ILE A 94 -15.45 8.00 5.07
C ILE A 94 -15.83 9.23 5.87
#